data_AF-A0A2E9U3B8-F1
#
_entry.id   AF-A0A2E9U3B8-F1
#
_cell.length_a   1.000
_cell.length_b   1.000
_cell.length_c   1.000
_cell.angle_alpha   90.00
_cell.angle_beta   90.00
_cell.angle_gamma   90.00
#
_symmetry.space_group_name_H-M   'P 1'
#
loop_
_entity.id
_entity.type
_entity.pdbx_description
1 polymer ?
#
loop_
_entity_poly.entity_id
_entity_poly.type
_entity_poly.pdbx_seq_one_letter_code
_entity_poly.pdbx_strand_id
1 'polypeptide(L)'
;MRIKRSYIEAGIFIAVYLFAIYVWTLPFQDNRTPYGEWDAISHWELGDFIAQYDQTFVYLPGFLDYSYGGDNNYKPHTLWYHPPFHTDFAIISAFSNDRMVPIFLTNAIFASAILISVFFVINRLFGFLPAILSSFMLTFSMRDILPYLWGQWPERFAYAFIPLVLYCFYMYYISYSREKNKPIYLYIMSLLLAINVFIHPLVFFHTLIGIFVLGVTLAIKLRKMPFNLKHISIFLLLFLVLFAVFPYQTGNVIVSFTKSSTPEESKYPLISRLLQWAPNPRDFVGSVPGTYFSFEQMIGYWGFLDDSKSQGINSDSPFFKKLSVNI
;
A
#
# COMPACT_ATOMS: atom_id res chain seq x y z
N MET A 1 8.31 22.27 37.50
CA MET A 1 7.78 20.97 37.02
C MET A 1 8.87 20.28 36.20
N ARG A 2 9.34 19.06 36.55
CA ARG A 2 10.36 18.35 35.76
C ARG A 2 9.66 17.52 34.67
N ILE A 3 9.86 17.87 33.40
CA ILE A 3 9.32 17.10 32.28
C ILE A 3 10.06 15.77 32.20
N LYS A 4 9.33 14.66 32.09
CA LYS A 4 9.95 13.32 31.93
C LYS A 4 10.67 13.25 30.58
N ARG A 5 11.85 12.63 30.57
CA ARG A 5 12.66 12.40 29.36
C ARG A 5 11.85 11.75 28.23
N SER A 6 10.97 10.79 28.54
CA SER A 6 10.12 10.14 27.55
C SER A 6 9.20 11.10 26.79
N TYR A 7 8.72 12.16 27.43
CA TYR A 7 7.90 13.17 26.75
C TYR A 7 8.73 14.06 25.85
N ILE A 8 9.99 14.35 26.24
CA ILE A 8 10.92 15.10 25.40
C ILE A 8 11.27 14.27 24.16
N GLU A 9 11.61 12.99 24.33
CA GLU A 9 11.91 12.07 23.24
C GLU A 9 10.73 11.91 22.27
N ALA A 10 9.50 11.78 22.80
CA ALA A 10 8.30 11.75 21.98
C ALA A 10 8.08 13.08 21.24
N GLY A 11 8.26 14.23 21.92
CA GLY A 11 8.11 15.55 21.29
C GLY A 11 9.10 15.79 20.15
N ILE A 12 10.35 15.35 20.32
CA ILE A 12 11.37 15.43 19.26
C ILE A 12 10.99 14.52 18.07
N PHE A 13 10.55 13.28 18.33
CA PHE A 13 10.09 12.41 17.25
C PHE A 13 8.89 13.00 16.51
N ILE A 14 7.92 13.56 17.23
CA ILE A 14 6.75 14.23 16.64
C ILE A 14 7.21 15.42 15.78
N ALA A 15 8.17 16.22 16.23
CA ALA A 15 8.70 17.33 15.44
C ALA A 15 9.34 16.85 14.13
N VAL A 16 10.14 15.77 14.17
CA VAL A 16 10.72 15.16 12.96
C VAL A 16 9.65 14.58 12.05
N TYR A 17 8.65 13.89 12.61
CA TYR A 17 7.54 13.32 11.87
C TYR A 17 6.72 14.40 11.14
N LEU A 18 6.37 15.49 11.84
CA LEU A 18 5.66 16.63 11.25
C LEU A 18 6.50 17.36 10.21
N PHE A 19 7.81 17.52 10.46
CA PHE A 19 8.73 18.07 9.48
C PHE A 19 8.79 17.22 8.21
N ALA A 20 8.84 15.89 8.34
CA ALA A 20 8.84 14.99 7.20
C ALA A 20 7.55 15.09 6.38
N ILE A 21 6.39 15.07 7.04
CA ILE A 21 5.10 15.27 6.36
C ILE A 21 5.07 16.63 5.64
N TYR A 22 5.53 17.69 6.29
CA TYR A 22 5.61 19.01 5.67
C TYR A 22 6.45 18.98 4.40
N VAL A 23 7.68 18.44 4.46
CA VAL A 23 8.59 18.35 3.30
C VAL A 23 7.99 17.48 2.19
N TRP A 24 7.42 16.33 2.52
CA TRP A 24 6.85 15.40 1.53
C TRP A 24 5.61 15.94 0.85
N THR A 25 4.88 16.84 1.51
CA THR A 25 3.67 17.46 0.94
C THR A 25 3.94 18.76 0.18
N LEU A 26 5.16 19.31 0.22
CA LEU A 26 5.53 20.52 -0.54
C LEU A 26 5.18 20.42 -2.04
N PRO A 27 5.44 19.29 -2.75
CA PRO A 27 5.10 19.19 -4.18
C PRO A 27 3.60 19.39 -4.47
N PHE A 28 2.72 19.05 -3.53
CA PHE A 28 1.27 19.19 -3.68
C PHE A 28 0.74 20.58 -3.29
N GLN A 29 1.54 21.38 -2.58
CA GLN A 29 1.16 22.76 -2.30
C GLN A 29 1.13 23.59 -3.60
N ASP A 30 2.00 23.24 -4.56
CA ASP A 30 2.09 23.90 -5.86
C ASP A 30 1.34 23.15 -6.98
N ASN A 31 1.22 21.82 -6.90
CA ASN A 31 0.46 21.00 -7.85
C ASN A 31 -0.77 20.36 -7.19
N ARG A 32 -1.97 20.77 -7.61
CA ARG A 32 -3.24 20.25 -7.08
C ARG A 32 -3.60 18.85 -7.58
N THR A 33 -2.80 18.30 -8.49
CA THR A 33 -3.04 16.98 -9.08
C THR A 33 -2.31 15.91 -8.25
N PRO A 34 -3.03 14.91 -7.70
CA PRO A 34 -2.46 13.89 -6.81
C PRO A 34 -1.58 12.84 -7.50
N TYR A 35 -1.60 12.78 -8.84
CA TYR A 35 -1.00 11.69 -9.63
C TYR A 35 -0.06 12.21 -10.70
N GLY A 36 1.11 11.54 -10.80
CA GLY A 36 2.10 11.80 -11.85
C GLY A 36 2.23 10.65 -12.86
N GLU A 37 1.60 9.50 -12.63
CA GLU A 37 1.73 8.30 -13.47
C GLU A 37 0.44 7.47 -13.54
N TRP A 38 0.34 6.60 -14.55
CA TRP A 38 -0.88 5.92 -14.97
C TRP A 38 -1.37 4.84 -14.00
N ASP A 39 -0.47 4.10 -13.37
CA ASP A 39 -0.79 3.08 -12.38
C ASP A 39 -1.42 3.73 -11.14
N ALA A 40 -0.87 4.87 -10.70
CA ALA A 40 -1.44 5.62 -9.60
C ALA A 40 -2.90 6.04 -9.83
N ILE A 41 -3.20 6.50 -11.04
CA ILE A 41 -4.55 6.90 -11.46
C ILE A 41 -5.48 5.69 -11.46
N SER A 42 -5.05 4.56 -12.04
CA SER A 42 -5.87 3.35 -12.14
C SER A 42 -6.31 2.82 -10.76
N HIS A 43 -5.38 2.86 -9.80
CA HIS A 43 -5.63 2.49 -8.41
C HIS A 43 -6.69 3.37 -7.75
N TRP A 44 -6.66 4.67 -8.00
CA TRP A 44 -7.65 5.58 -7.45
C TRP A 44 -9.00 5.47 -8.15
N GLU A 45 -9.04 5.41 -9.48
CA GLU A 45 -10.30 5.25 -10.21
C GLU A 45 -11.04 3.99 -9.76
N LEU A 46 -10.30 2.92 -9.48
CA LEU A 46 -10.87 1.70 -8.89
C LEU A 46 -11.42 1.93 -7.48
N GLY A 47 -10.70 2.67 -6.63
CA GLY A 47 -11.17 3.05 -5.28
C GLY A 47 -12.41 3.96 -5.31
N ASP A 48 -12.44 4.96 -6.20
CA ASP A 48 -13.58 5.84 -6.42
C ASP A 48 -14.79 5.05 -6.96
N PHE A 49 -14.57 4.14 -7.90
CA PHE A 49 -15.60 3.23 -8.38
C PHE A 49 -16.15 2.33 -7.27
N ILE A 50 -15.30 1.75 -6.42
CA ILE A 50 -15.74 0.97 -5.25
C ILE A 50 -16.55 1.84 -4.28
N ALA A 51 -16.18 3.11 -4.07
CA ALA A 51 -16.92 4.04 -3.22
C ALA A 51 -18.31 4.37 -3.79
N GLN A 52 -18.40 4.62 -5.10
CA GLN A 52 -19.66 4.92 -5.79
C GLN A 52 -20.68 3.79 -5.71
N TYR A 53 -20.20 2.55 -5.81
CA TYR A 53 -21.05 1.37 -5.80
C TYR A 53 -21.19 0.74 -4.40
N ASP A 54 -20.45 1.25 -3.41
CA ASP A 54 -20.47 0.80 -2.00
C ASP A 54 -20.32 -0.73 -1.88
N GLN A 55 -19.45 -1.30 -2.73
CA GLN A 55 -19.16 -2.73 -2.77
C GLN A 55 -17.82 -3.00 -3.47
N THR A 56 -17.19 -4.12 -3.12
CA THR A 56 -15.94 -4.57 -3.76
C THR A 56 -16.22 -5.50 -4.94
N PHE A 57 -15.34 -5.52 -5.94
CA PHE A 57 -15.48 -6.31 -7.16
C PHE A 57 -14.31 -7.28 -7.37
N VAL A 58 -14.47 -8.19 -8.33
CA VAL A 58 -13.39 -9.10 -8.77
C VAL A 58 -12.93 -8.74 -10.18
N TYR A 59 -13.88 -8.38 -11.04
CA TYR A 59 -13.61 -7.99 -12.40
C TYR A 59 -13.27 -6.52 -12.48
N LEU A 60 -12.39 -6.17 -13.41
CA LEU A 60 -12.05 -4.79 -13.64
C LEU A 60 -13.26 -4.05 -14.25
N PRO A 61 -13.56 -2.83 -13.81
CA PRO A 61 -14.48 -1.96 -14.52
C PRO A 61 -14.02 -1.76 -15.96
N GLY A 62 -14.94 -1.66 -16.92
CA GLY A 62 -14.61 -1.62 -18.36
C GLY A 62 -13.60 -0.55 -18.77
N PHE A 63 -13.54 0.58 -18.06
CA PHE A 63 -12.58 1.66 -18.31
C PHE A 63 -11.14 1.30 -17.90
N LEU A 64 -10.95 0.46 -16.88
CA LEU A 64 -9.65 -0.09 -16.50
C LEU A 64 -9.32 -1.35 -17.28
N ASP A 65 -10.33 -2.19 -17.53
CA ASP A 65 -10.19 -3.46 -18.22
C ASP A 65 -9.61 -3.30 -19.63
N TYR A 66 -10.00 -2.21 -20.32
CA TYR A 66 -9.47 -1.88 -21.64
C TYR A 66 -7.94 -1.78 -21.68
N SER A 67 -7.33 -1.18 -20.66
CA SER A 67 -5.90 -0.92 -20.61
C SER A 67 -5.12 -2.02 -19.90
N TYR A 68 -5.74 -2.65 -18.90
CA TYR A 68 -5.04 -3.49 -17.91
C TYR A 68 -5.67 -4.88 -17.75
N GLY A 69 -6.63 -5.25 -18.60
CA GLY A 69 -7.26 -6.57 -18.55
C GLY A 69 -6.28 -7.72 -18.73
N GLY A 70 -5.14 -7.50 -19.38
CA GLY A 70 -4.10 -8.53 -19.54
C GLY A 70 -3.15 -8.71 -18.35
N ASP A 71 -3.09 -7.75 -17.43
CA ASP A 71 -1.97 -7.64 -16.47
C ASP A 71 -2.03 -8.70 -15.38
N ASN A 72 -3.22 -9.20 -15.07
CA ASN A 72 -3.36 -10.39 -14.24
C ASN A 72 -3.16 -11.65 -15.08
N ASN A 73 -1.89 -12.07 -15.21
CA ASN A 73 -1.49 -13.26 -15.98
C ASN A 73 -2.20 -14.57 -15.54
N TYR A 74 -2.62 -14.66 -14.27
CA TYR A 74 -3.29 -15.86 -13.76
C TYR A 74 -4.79 -15.85 -14.09
N LYS A 75 -5.39 -14.67 -14.14
CA LYS A 75 -6.80 -14.49 -14.50
C LYS A 75 -7.02 -13.11 -15.13
N PRO A 76 -6.93 -13.02 -16.47
CA PRO A 76 -7.19 -11.78 -17.19
C PRO A 76 -8.57 -11.19 -16.85
N HIS A 77 -8.69 -9.87 -16.99
CA HIS A 77 -9.87 -9.05 -16.73
C HIS A 77 -10.30 -8.97 -15.26
N THR A 78 -9.40 -9.33 -14.35
CA THR A 78 -9.64 -9.25 -12.90
C THR A 78 -8.61 -8.38 -12.19
N LEU A 79 -8.92 -7.97 -10.97
CA LEU A 79 -8.06 -7.12 -10.16
C LEU A 79 -6.64 -7.68 -10.03
N TRP A 80 -5.64 -6.79 -10.16
CA TRP A 80 -4.21 -7.13 -10.05
C TRP A 80 -3.79 -7.36 -8.59
N TYR A 81 -4.49 -6.72 -7.66
CA TYR A 81 -4.20 -6.72 -6.23
C TYR A 81 -5.41 -7.14 -5.41
N HIS A 82 -5.17 -7.62 -4.20
CA HIS A 82 -6.26 -7.87 -3.27
C HIS A 82 -6.95 -6.54 -2.92
N PRO A 83 -8.30 -6.51 -2.87
CA PRO A 83 -9.03 -5.25 -2.73
C PRO A 83 -8.94 -4.51 -1.40
N PRO A 84 -8.40 -5.01 -0.27
CA PRO A 84 -8.34 -4.19 0.94
C PRO A 84 -7.64 -2.85 0.68
N PHE A 85 -6.63 -2.81 -0.19
CA PHE A 85 -6.01 -1.55 -0.59
C PHE A 85 -7.02 -0.57 -1.21
N HIS A 86 -7.74 -0.96 -2.27
CA HIS A 86 -8.73 -0.10 -2.93
C HIS A 86 -9.99 0.13 -2.08
N THR A 87 -10.32 -0.81 -1.19
CA THR A 87 -11.44 -0.71 -0.25
C THR A 87 -11.13 0.30 0.85
N ASP A 88 -9.90 0.33 1.36
CA ASP A 88 -9.46 1.34 2.32
C ASP A 88 -9.58 2.74 1.71
N PHE A 89 -9.22 2.92 0.44
CA PHE A 89 -9.48 4.17 -0.28
C PHE A 89 -10.97 4.49 -0.37
N ALA A 90 -11.79 3.51 -0.77
CA ALA A 90 -13.22 3.72 -0.90
C ALA A 90 -13.88 4.15 0.42
N ILE A 91 -13.49 3.51 1.52
CA ILE A 91 -13.94 3.83 2.87
C ILE A 91 -13.54 5.27 3.23
N ILE A 92 -12.26 5.64 3.08
CA ILE A 92 -11.77 6.99 3.43
C ILE A 92 -12.45 8.04 2.55
N SER A 93 -12.64 7.77 1.26
CA SER A 93 -13.35 8.65 0.34
C SER A 93 -14.83 8.80 0.71
N ALA A 94 -15.49 7.76 1.23
CA ALA A 94 -16.88 7.82 1.66
C ALA A 94 -17.12 8.74 2.89
N PHE A 95 -16.07 9.02 3.68
CA PHE A 95 -16.13 9.92 4.84
C PHE A 95 -15.69 11.35 4.55
N SER A 96 -15.38 11.68 3.30
CA SER A 96 -14.93 13.00 2.88
C SER A 96 -15.90 13.63 1.88
N ASN A 97 -16.15 14.93 2.05
CA ASN A 97 -16.92 15.74 1.09
C ASN A 97 -16.10 16.10 -0.17
N ASP A 98 -14.79 15.84 -0.14
CA ASP A 98 -13.85 16.08 -1.23
C ASP A 98 -13.24 14.75 -1.70
N ARG A 99 -13.00 14.60 -3.00
CA ARG A 99 -12.47 13.35 -3.59
C ARG A 99 -10.94 13.23 -3.54
N MET A 100 -10.23 14.35 -3.44
CA MET A 100 -8.76 14.48 -3.53
C MET A 100 -8.09 14.48 -2.17
N VAL A 101 -8.66 15.17 -1.19
CA VAL A 101 -8.12 15.22 0.18
C VAL A 101 -7.95 13.83 0.82
N PRO A 102 -8.90 12.88 0.67
CA PRO A 102 -8.75 11.49 1.11
C PRO A 102 -7.48 10.80 0.62
N ILE A 103 -7.16 10.98 -0.66
CA ILE A 103 -5.99 10.38 -1.29
C ILE A 103 -4.71 10.89 -0.62
N PHE A 104 -4.59 12.21 -0.50
CA PHE A 104 -3.42 12.83 0.11
C PHE A 104 -3.25 12.41 1.57
N LEU A 105 -4.35 12.28 2.30
CA LEU A 105 -4.34 11.81 3.68
C LEU A 105 -3.92 10.35 3.79
N THR A 106 -4.43 9.49 2.91
CA THR A 106 -4.02 8.08 2.82
C THR A 106 -2.52 7.98 2.54
N ASN A 107 -2.00 8.78 1.61
CA ASN A 107 -0.57 8.82 1.29
C ASN A 107 0.26 9.32 2.47
N ALA A 108 -0.21 10.38 3.12
CA ALA A 108 0.36 10.90 4.35
C ALA A 108 0.55 9.80 5.40
N ILE A 109 -0.52 9.06 5.69
CA ILE A 109 -0.54 8.03 6.72
C ILE A 109 0.34 6.83 6.34
N PHE A 110 0.13 6.26 5.16
CA PHE A 110 0.83 5.03 4.78
C PHE A 110 2.31 5.25 4.46
N ALA A 111 2.68 6.34 3.79
CA ALA A 111 4.09 6.63 3.55
C ALA A 111 4.81 6.99 4.86
N SER A 112 4.18 7.75 5.76
CA SER A 112 4.81 8.11 7.04
C SER A 112 4.94 6.95 8.02
N ALA A 113 4.27 5.82 7.77
CA ALA A 113 4.45 4.59 8.54
C ALA A 113 5.91 4.11 8.53
N ILE A 114 6.71 4.38 7.47
CA ILE A 114 8.13 4.01 7.45
C ILE A 114 8.93 4.73 8.54
N LEU A 115 8.64 6.02 8.79
CA LEU A 115 9.30 6.82 9.82
C LEU A 115 9.04 6.22 11.21
N ILE A 116 7.79 5.83 11.45
CA ILE A 116 7.34 5.20 12.69
C ILE A 116 8.01 3.84 12.86
N SER A 117 7.93 2.98 11.84
CA SER A 117 8.52 1.63 11.83
C SER A 117 10.03 1.68 12.11
N VAL A 118 10.77 2.49 11.36
CA VAL A 118 12.22 2.59 11.52
C VAL A 118 12.58 3.23 12.85
N PHE A 119 11.89 4.28 13.29
CA PHE A 119 12.11 4.87 14.61
C PHE A 119 11.99 3.81 15.71
N PHE A 120 10.89 3.06 15.74
CA PHE A 120 10.66 2.07 16.78
C PHE A 120 11.72 0.97 16.77
N VAL A 121 12.04 0.42 15.59
CA VAL A 121 13.02 -0.67 15.47
C VAL A 121 14.40 -0.20 15.90
N ILE A 122 14.87 0.94 15.37
CA ILE A 122 16.20 1.47 15.68
C ILE A 122 16.27 1.91 17.15
N ASN A 123 15.22 2.52 17.70
CA ASN A 123 15.21 2.91 19.11
C ASN A 123 15.30 1.70 20.03
N ARG A 124 14.62 0.61 19.68
CA ARG A 124 14.67 -0.63 20.46
C ARG A 124 16.02 -1.36 20.38
N LEU A 125 16.73 -1.24 19.26
CA LEU A 125 18.00 -1.95 19.03
C LEU A 125 19.24 -1.13 19.41
N PHE A 126 19.22 0.17 19.15
CA PHE A 126 20.39 1.05 19.19
C PHE A 126 20.17 2.32 20.04
N GLY A 127 18.95 2.56 20.52
CA GLY A 127 18.61 3.70 21.37
C GLY A 127 18.11 4.92 20.61
N PHE A 128 17.77 5.97 21.35
CA PHE A 128 17.02 7.13 20.85
C PHE A 128 17.77 7.95 19.80
N LEU A 129 19.07 8.22 20.02
CA LEU A 129 19.83 9.09 19.12
C LEU A 129 20.01 8.49 17.71
N PRO A 130 20.40 7.21 17.54
CA PRO A 130 20.37 6.57 16.23
C PRO A 130 18.97 6.56 15.61
N ALA A 131 17.93 6.34 16.42
CA ALA A 131 16.56 6.28 15.92
C ALA A 131 16.09 7.61 15.33
N ILE A 132 16.33 8.71 16.04
CA ILE A 132 15.93 10.02 15.55
C ILE A 132 16.73 10.44 14.32
N LEU A 133 18.02 10.10 14.27
CA LEU A 133 18.85 10.34 13.11
C LEU A 133 18.36 9.54 11.89
N SER A 134 18.05 8.25 12.07
CA SER A 134 17.49 7.42 11.00
C SER A 134 16.16 7.95 10.49
N SER A 135 15.24 8.34 11.39
CA SER A 135 13.96 8.94 10.99
C SER A 135 14.13 10.28 10.29
N PHE A 136 15.06 11.13 10.76
CA PHE A 136 15.34 12.40 10.09
C PHE A 136 15.92 12.18 8.69
N MET A 137 16.86 11.25 8.52
CA MET A 137 17.43 10.90 7.21
C MET A 137 16.38 10.36 6.24
N LEU A 138 15.41 9.58 6.72
CA LEU A 138 14.30 9.11 5.90
C LEU A 138 13.43 10.24 5.34
N THR A 139 13.43 11.43 5.96
CA THR A 139 12.75 12.61 5.40
C THR A 139 13.24 12.94 3.99
N PHE A 140 14.49 12.62 3.67
CA PHE A 140 15.10 12.89 2.37
C PHE A 140 15.17 11.64 1.46
N SER A 141 14.50 10.55 1.86
CA SER A 141 14.47 9.31 1.09
C SER A 141 13.59 9.49 -0.14
N MET A 142 14.21 9.59 -1.32
CA MET A 142 13.46 9.72 -2.58
C MET A 142 12.42 8.60 -2.74
N ARG A 143 12.78 7.36 -2.38
CA ARG A 143 11.84 6.22 -2.42
C ARG A 143 10.56 6.48 -1.62
N ASP A 144 10.68 7.11 -0.45
CA ASP A 144 9.57 7.33 0.48
C ASP A 144 8.80 8.63 0.17
N ILE A 145 9.43 9.54 -0.60
CA ILE A 145 8.82 10.75 -1.15
C ILE A 145 8.05 10.42 -2.45
N LEU A 146 8.44 9.40 -3.22
CA LEU A 146 7.83 9.05 -4.52
C LEU A 146 6.30 8.87 -4.51
N PRO A 147 5.65 8.32 -3.47
CA PRO A 147 4.18 8.32 -3.40
C PRO A 147 3.57 9.73 -3.49
N TYR A 148 4.29 10.76 -3.04
CA TYR A 148 3.87 12.17 -3.12
C TYR A 148 4.35 12.89 -4.37
N LEU A 149 5.34 12.37 -5.08
CA LEU A 149 5.80 13.00 -6.33
C LEU A 149 5.08 12.39 -7.53
N TRP A 150 5.04 11.07 -7.58
CA TRP A 150 4.62 10.32 -8.75
C TRP A 150 3.38 9.47 -8.49
N GLY A 151 2.91 9.31 -7.26
CA GLY A 151 1.76 8.46 -6.96
C GLY A 151 2.09 6.97 -6.92
N GLN A 152 3.38 6.59 -6.87
CA GLN A 152 3.80 5.19 -6.75
C GLN A 152 3.37 4.57 -5.41
N TRP A 153 2.24 3.88 -5.45
CA TRP A 153 1.65 3.01 -4.43
C TRP A 153 1.21 1.71 -5.12
N PRO A 154 0.77 0.60 -4.48
CA PRO A 154 0.73 0.22 -3.07
C PRO A 154 2.06 -0.35 -2.54
N GLU A 155 2.98 -0.76 -3.42
CA GLU A 155 4.19 -1.49 -3.06
C GLU A 155 5.02 -0.76 -2.00
N ARG A 156 5.18 0.57 -2.17
CA ARG A 156 5.91 1.44 -1.25
C ARG A 156 5.33 1.43 0.16
N PHE A 157 4.00 1.39 0.29
CA PHE A 157 3.33 1.36 1.59
C PHE A 157 3.55 0.03 2.31
N ALA A 158 3.52 -1.09 1.58
CA ALA A 158 3.83 -2.38 2.17
C ALA A 158 5.28 -2.42 2.69
N TYR A 159 6.25 -1.81 1.98
CA TYR A 159 7.64 -1.78 2.43
C TYR A 159 7.84 -1.09 3.79
N ALA A 160 6.94 -0.18 4.17
CA ALA A 160 6.97 0.48 5.48
C ALA A 160 6.91 -0.50 6.66
N PHE A 161 6.34 -1.70 6.45
CA PHE A 161 6.15 -2.70 7.49
C PHE A 161 7.29 -3.73 7.58
N ILE A 162 8.18 -3.84 6.57
CA ILE A 162 9.30 -4.81 6.60
C ILE A 162 10.16 -4.67 7.86
N PRO A 163 10.59 -3.46 8.29
CA PRO A 163 11.40 -3.31 9.49
C PRO A 163 10.74 -3.91 10.73
N LEU A 164 9.42 -3.70 10.90
CA LEU A 164 8.66 -4.23 12.03
C LEU A 164 8.52 -5.75 11.97
N VAL A 165 8.29 -6.32 10.78
CA VAL A 165 8.24 -7.78 10.58
C VAL A 165 9.57 -8.42 10.97
N LEU A 166 10.68 -7.91 10.42
CA LEU A 166 12.02 -8.42 10.71
C LEU A 166 12.38 -8.27 12.18
N TYR A 167 12.00 -7.15 12.81
CA TYR A 167 12.18 -6.94 14.25
C TYR A 167 11.39 -7.94 15.09
N CYS A 168 10.12 -8.19 14.76
CA CYS A 168 9.29 -9.18 15.45
C CYS A 168 9.92 -10.57 15.34
N PHE A 169 10.35 -10.97 14.15
CA PHE A 169 11.05 -12.23 13.95
C PHE A 169 12.35 -12.30 14.76
N TYR A 170 13.19 -11.27 14.70
CA TYR A 170 14.43 -11.17 15.47
C TYR A 170 14.18 -11.32 16.99
N MET A 171 13.19 -10.59 17.53
CA MET A 171 12.86 -10.62 18.95
C MET A 171 12.31 -11.97 19.38
N TYR A 172 11.45 -12.59 18.57
CA TYR A 172 10.98 -13.94 18.81
C TYR A 172 12.16 -14.92 18.86
N TYR A 173 13.01 -14.91 17.84
CA TYR A 173 14.18 -15.80 17.72
C TYR A 173 15.10 -15.68 18.93
N ILE A 174 15.52 -14.46 19.28
CA ILE A 174 16.43 -14.21 20.41
C ILE A 174 15.79 -14.63 21.73
N SER A 175 14.49 -14.31 21.92
CA SER A 175 13.77 -14.68 23.15
C SER A 175 13.66 -16.20 23.31
N TYR A 176 13.43 -16.91 22.22
CA TYR A 176 13.37 -18.36 22.17
C TYR A 176 14.73 -18.99 22.48
N SER A 177 15.79 -18.49 21.84
CA SER A 177 17.13 -19.01 22.06
C SER A 177 17.60 -18.82 23.50
N ARG A 178 17.13 -17.77 24.18
CA ARG A 178 17.40 -17.46 25.59
C ARG A 178 16.41 -18.08 26.58
N GLU A 179 15.51 -18.97 26.13
CA GLU A 179 14.48 -19.65 26.94
C GLU A 179 13.45 -18.72 27.62
N LYS A 180 13.49 -17.43 27.29
CA LYS A 180 12.52 -16.41 27.73
C LYS A 180 11.46 -16.24 26.65
N ASN A 181 10.85 -17.35 26.23
CA ASN A 181 9.92 -17.44 25.09
C ASN A 181 8.92 -16.28 25.09
N LYS A 182 8.95 -15.41 24.06
CA LYS A 182 7.99 -14.32 23.85
C LYS A 182 7.22 -14.54 22.54
N PRO A 183 6.22 -15.45 22.52
CA PRO A 183 5.48 -15.78 21.30
C PRO A 183 4.66 -14.61 20.75
N ILE A 184 4.37 -13.59 21.58
CA ILE A 184 3.65 -12.38 21.16
C ILE A 184 4.28 -11.70 19.93
N TYR A 185 5.60 -11.73 19.79
CA TYR A 185 6.26 -11.16 18.61
C TYR A 185 5.92 -11.94 17.33
N LEU A 186 5.82 -13.27 17.42
CA LEU A 186 5.39 -14.09 16.30
C LEU A 186 3.92 -13.80 15.94
N TYR A 187 3.06 -13.54 16.92
CA TYR A 187 1.64 -13.22 16.68
C TYR A 187 1.44 -11.81 16.09
N ILE A 188 2.24 -10.83 16.51
CA ILE A 188 2.28 -9.52 15.85
C ILE A 188 2.82 -9.67 14.42
N MET A 189 3.82 -10.53 14.21
CA MET A 189 4.34 -10.84 12.88
C MET A 189 3.26 -11.40 11.94
N SER A 190 2.35 -12.27 12.40
CA SER A 190 1.22 -12.74 11.57
C SER A 190 0.32 -11.60 11.11
N LEU A 191 0.02 -10.64 11.99
CA LEU A 191 -0.77 -9.47 11.64
C LEU A 191 -0.06 -8.61 10.58
N LEU A 192 1.22 -8.30 10.81
CA LEU A 192 2.00 -7.49 9.87
C LEU A 192 2.19 -8.17 8.51
N LEU A 193 2.34 -9.51 8.49
CA LEU A 193 2.41 -10.28 7.25
C LEU A 193 1.08 -10.28 6.49
N ALA A 194 -0.06 -10.39 7.20
CA ALA A 194 -1.37 -10.27 6.59
C ALA A 194 -1.59 -8.88 5.96
N ILE A 195 -1.24 -7.82 6.69
CA ILE A 195 -1.27 -6.43 6.17
C ILE A 195 -0.41 -6.31 4.90
N ASN A 196 0.82 -6.86 4.90
CA ASN A 196 1.69 -6.85 3.73
C ASN A 196 1.06 -7.51 2.50
N VAL A 197 0.45 -8.69 2.65
CA VAL A 197 -0.22 -9.38 1.53
C VAL A 197 -1.37 -8.55 0.97
N PHE A 198 -2.14 -7.91 1.84
CA PHE A 198 -3.33 -7.15 1.46
C PHE A 198 -3.02 -5.77 0.88
N ILE A 199 -1.88 -5.18 1.22
CA ILE A 199 -1.39 -3.97 0.56
C ILE A 199 -0.71 -4.35 -0.76
N HIS A 200 0.28 -5.25 -0.74
CA HIS A 200 0.98 -5.66 -1.96
C HIS A 200 1.66 -7.06 -1.86
N PRO A 201 1.27 -8.05 -2.68
CA PRO A 201 1.76 -9.43 -2.56
C PRO A 201 3.27 -9.57 -2.82
N LEU A 202 3.86 -8.79 -3.74
CA LEU A 202 5.31 -8.82 -3.98
C LEU A 202 6.12 -8.54 -2.70
N VAL A 203 5.66 -7.58 -1.90
CA VAL A 203 6.36 -7.18 -0.68
C VAL A 203 6.27 -8.24 0.40
N PHE A 204 5.16 -8.98 0.46
CA PHE A 204 5.09 -10.17 1.30
C PHE A 204 6.19 -11.18 0.95
N PHE A 205 6.39 -11.49 -0.34
CA PHE A 205 7.46 -12.40 -0.76
C PHE A 205 8.87 -11.85 -0.44
N HIS A 206 9.12 -10.56 -0.70
CA HIS A 206 10.38 -9.92 -0.29
C HIS A 206 10.59 -9.98 1.23
N THR A 207 9.53 -9.84 2.02
CA THR A 207 9.58 -9.99 3.48
C THR A 207 9.94 -11.42 3.88
N LEU A 208 9.40 -12.43 3.20
CA LEU A 208 9.77 -13.84 3.44
C LEU A 208 11.26 -14.09 3.14
N ILE A 209 11.79 -13.52 2.06
CA ILE A 209 13.23 -13.57 1.75
C ILE A 209 14.04 -12.94 2.88
N GLY A 210 13.62 -11.76 3.37
CA GLY A 210 14.26 -11.10 4.51
C GLY A 210 14.24 -11.93 5.79
N ILE A 211 13.10 -12.55 6.13
CA ILE A 211 12.95 -13.47 7.26
C ILE A 211 13.88 -14.68 7.09
N PHE A 212 13.96 -15.25 5.89
CA PHE A 212 14.83 -16.39 5.60
C PHE A 212 16.31 -16.04 5.83
N VAL A 213 16.81 -14.95 5.22
CA VAL A 213 18.20 -14.51 5.37
C VAL A 213 18.54 -14.23 6.83
N LEU A 214 17.66 -13.50 7.53
CA LEU A 214 17.82 -13.21 8.96
C LEU A 214 17.79 -14.50 9.79
N GLY A 215 16.89 -15.42 9.48
CA GLY A 215 16.74 -16.71 10.14
C GLY A 215 17.98 -17.59 10.00
N VAL A 216 18.55 -17.68 8.80
CA VAL A 216 19.81 -18.39 8.55
C VAL A 216 20.96 -17.76 9.33
N THR A 217 21.08 -16.44 9.29
CA THR A 217 22.14 -15.71 10.02
C THR A 217 22.04 -15.93 11.53
N LEU A 218 20.84 -15.86 12.08
CA LEU A 218 20.59 -16.12 13.51
C LEU A 218 20.80 -17.59 13.87
N ALA A 219 20.44 -18.53 12.99
CA ALA A 219 20.66 -19.96 13.21
C ALA A 219 22.16 -20.28 13.30
N ILE A 220 22.96 -19.72 12.39
CA ILE A 220 24.41 -19.87 12.42
C ILE A 220 24.99 -19.25 13.70
N LYS A 221 24.58 -18.00 14.01
CA LYS A 221 25.11 -17.25 15.15
C LYS A 221 24.74 -17.85 16.50
N LEU A 222 23.50 -18.29 16.68
CA LEU A 222 22.96 -18.77 17.95
C LEU A 222 22.98 -20.30 18.06
N ARG A 223 23.31 -21.00 16.97
CA ARG A 223 23.34 -22.46 16.86
C ARG A 223 22.04 -23.15 17.33
N LYS A 224 20.89 -22.47 17.18
CA LYS A 224 19.59 -22.93 17.66
C LYS A 224 18.49 -22.40 16.74
N MET A 225 17.53 -23.24 16.37
CA MET A 225 16.37 -22.86 15.56
C MET A 225 15.12 -22.69 16.44
N PRO A 226 14.29 -21.65 16.21
CA PRO A 226 13.11 -21.38 17.02
C PRO A 226 11.90 -22.23 16.60
N PHE A 227 12.02 -23.54 16.77
CA PHE A 227 10.98 -24.50 16.40
C PHE A 227 10.09 -24.87 17.59
N ASN A 228 8.95 -24.19 17.72
CA ASN A 228 7.91 -24.53 18.70
C ASN A 228 6.57 -24.70 17.98
N LEU A 229 6.10 -25.93 17.88
CA LEU A 229 4.87 -26.26 17.15
C LEU A 229 3.67 -25.46 17.64
N LYS A 230 3.50 -25.26 18.96
CA LYS A 230 2.40 -24.47 19.50
C LYS A 230 2.46 -23.02 19.01
N HIS A 231 3.63 -22.38 19.06
CA HIS A 231 3.78 -21.00 18.60
C HIS A 231 3.54 -20.88 17.10
N ILE A 232 4.12 -21.80 16.32
CA ILE A 232 3.99 -21.84 14.85
C ILE A 232 2.53 -22.08 14.46
N SER A 233 1.83 -23.04 15.09
CA SER A 233 0.42 -23.31 14.80
C SER A 233 -0.47 -22.12 15.12
N ILE A 234 -0.26 -21.42 16.24
CA ILE A 234 -1.05 -20.21 16.56
C ILE A 234 -0.75 -19.10 15.57
N PHE A 235 0.52 -18.88 15.21
CA PHE A 235 0.92 -17.92 14.18
C PHE A 235 0.23 -18.20 12.84
N LEU A 236 0.28 -19.45 12.36
CA LEU A 236 -0.36 -19.85 11.11
C LEU A 236 -1.88 -19.69 11.20
N LEU A 237 -2.50 -20.09 12.31
CA LEU A 237 -3.94 -19.94 12.50
C LEU A 237 -4.35 -18.45 12.50
N LEU A 238 -3.62 -17.59 13.21
CA LEU A 238 -3.88 -16.14 13.22
C LEU A 238 -3.72 -15.54 11.82
N PHE A 239 -2.64 -15.89 11.13
CA PHE A 239 -2.43 -15.44 9.75
C PHE A 239 -3.58 -15.91 8.84
N LEU A 240 -3.97 -17.18 8.91
CA LEU A 240 -5.06 -17.73 8.10
C LEU A 240 -6.42 -17.10 8.43
N VAL A 241 -6.72 -16.85 9.70
CA VAL A 241 -7.95 -16.16 10.12
C VAL A 241 -7.95 -14.75 9.54
N LEU A 242 -6.88 -13.98 9.71
CA LEU A 242 -6.76 -12.62 9.17
C LEU A 242 -6.83 -12.60 7.64
N PHE A 243 -6.16 -13.55 6.99
CA PHE A 243 -6.19 -13.72 5.54
C PHE A 243 -7.59 -14.11 5.04
N ALA A 244 -8.38 -14.78 5.87
CA ALA A 244 -9.76 -15.16 5.60
C ALA A 244 -10.80 -14.10 5.98
N VAL A 245 -10.45 -13.00 6.68
CA VAL A 245 -11.37 -11.89 7.02
C VAL A 245 -11.89 -11.17 5.77
N PHE A 246 -11.20 -11.33 4.64
CA PHE A 246 -11.65 -10.88 3.32
C PHE A 246 -12.06 -12.09 2.45
N PRO A 247 -13.06 -12.89 2.87
CA PRO A 247 -13.39 -14.18 2.26
C PRO A 247 -13.96 -14.01 0.86
N TYR A 248 -14.57 -12.85 0.55
CA TYR A 248 -15.04 -12.56 -0.79
C TYR A 248 -13.88 -12.48 -1.77
N GLN A 249 -12.71 -11.96 -1.40
CA GLN A 249 -11.61 -11.75 -2.36
C GLN A 249 -10.56 -12.85 -2.32
N THR A 250 -10.21 -13.34 -1.13
CA THR A 250 -9.42 -14.56 -0.98
C THR A 250 -10.18 -15.76 -1.59
N GLY A 251 -11.49 -15.83 -1.33
CA GLY A 251 -12.38 -16.83 -1.90
C GLY A 251 -12.66 -16.65 -3.38
N ASN A 252 -12.76 -15.43 -3.94
CA ASN A 252 -12.96 -15.27 -5.38
C ASN A 252 -11.70 -15.60 -6.19
N VAL A 253 -10.50 -15.37 -5.65
CA VAL A 253 -9.26 -15.92 -6.23
C VAL A 253 -9.34 -17.46 -6.26
N ILE A 254 -9.71 -18.10 -5.14
CA ILE A 254 -9.83 -19.57 -5.03
C ILE A 254 -11.00 -20.16 -5.86
N VAL A 255 -12.16 -19.51 -5.89
CA VAL A 255 -13.36 -19.90 -6.65
C VAL A 255 -13.13 -19.66 -8.14
N SER A 256 -12.35 -18.64 -8.49
CA SER A 256 -11.94 -18.42 -9.88
C SER A 256 -10.96 -19.46 -10.41
N PHE A 257 -10.20 -20.11 -9.53
CA PHE A 257 -9.38 -21.28 -9.90
C PHE A 257 -10.21 -22.56 -10.07
N THR A 258 -11.46 -22.60 -9.59
CA THR A 258 -12.27 -23.83 -9.55
C THR A 258 -13.54 -23.81 -10.41
N LYS A 259 -13.96 -22.65 -10.95
CA LYS A 259 -15.11 -22.53 -11.87
C LYS A 259 -14.72 -21.90 -13.20
N SER A 260 -15.10 -22.55 -14.31
CA SER A 260 -14.99 -22.00 -15.66
C SER A 260 -15.90 -20.79 -15.82
N SER A 261 -15.27 -19.61 -15.96
CA SER A 261 -15.72 -18.44 -16.74
C SER A 261 -17.21 -18.40 -17.10
N THR A 262 -18.07 -18.16 -16.12
CA THR A 262 -19.39 -17.58 -16.34
C THR A 262 -19.53 -16.35 -15.44
N PRO A 263 -19.81 -15.16 -16.01
CA PRO A 263 -19.93 -13.91 -15.27
C PRO A 263 -21.31 -13.84 -14.62
N GLU A 264 -21.55 -14.66 -13.59
CA GLU A 264 -22.70 -14.48 -12.70
C GLU A 264 -22.23 -13.87 -11.37
N GLU A 265 -21.88 -12.58 -11.38
CA GLU A 265 -21.69 -11.79 -10.16
C GLU A 265 -22.98 -11.73 -9.30
N SER A 266 -24.12 -12.11 -9.88
CA SER A 266 -25.46 -11.99 -9.28
C SER A 266 -25.79 -12.99 -8.16
N LYS A 267 -24.95 -14.00 -7.89
CA LYS A 267 -25.26 -15.05 -6.89
C LYS A 267 -24.73 -14.82 -5.48
N TYR A 268 -23.85 -13.84 -5.25
CA TYR A 268 -23.33 -13.54 -3.90
C TYR A 268 -23.54 -12.10 -3.40
N PRO A 269 -24.68 -11.41 -3.68
CA PRO A 269 -24.90 -10.02 -3.27
C PRO A 269 -25.10 -9.83 -1.76
N LEU A 270 -25.19 -10.90 -0.95
CA LEU A 270 -25.57 -10.81 0.47
C LEU A 270 -24.40 -10.56 1.42
N ILE A 271 -23.16 -10.93 1.05
CA ILE A 271 -21.98 -10.73 1.92
C ILE A 271 -21.26 -9.41 1.58
N SER A 272 -21.20 -9.01 0.31
CA SER A 272 -20.67 -7.68 -0.08
C SER A 272 -21.49 -6.54 0.56
N ARG A 273 -22.80 -6.75 0.78
CA ARG A 273 -23.69 -5.84 1.51
C ARG A 273 -23.49 -5.78 3.03
N LEU A 274 -22.73 -6.68 3.65
CA LEU A 274 -22.45 -6.63 5.10
C LEU A 274 -21.47 -5.51 5.47
N LEU A 275 -20.88 -4.85 4.46
CA LEU A 275 -19.89 -3.79 4.61
C LEU A 275 -20.32 -2.54 3.81
N GLN A 276 -21.60 -2.17 3.83
CA GLN A 276 -21.96 -0.82 3.38
C GLN A 276 -21.29 0.20 4.30
N TRP A 277 -20.40 1.02 3.74
CA TRP A 277 -19.64 2.01 4.49
C TRP A 277 -20.11 3.43 4.17
N ALA A 278 -20.68 3.66 2.99
CA ALA A 278 -21.16 4.97 2.58
C ALA A 278 -22.59 5.23 3.09
N PRO A 279 -22.85 6.34 3.82
CA PRO A 279 -24.20 6.71 4.25
C PRO A 279 -25.16 6.94 3.06
N ASN A 280 -24.64 7.41 1.93
CA ASN A 280 -25.39 7.60 0.69
C ASN A 280 -24.45 7.49 -0.54
N PRO A 281 -24.38 6.32 -1.20
CA PRO A 281 -23.49 6.10 -2.35
C PRO A 281 -23.79 7.02 -3.55
N ARG A 282 -25.01 7.58 -3.63
CA ARG A 282 -25.42 8.46 -4.73
C ARG A 282 -24.71 9.81 -4.74
N ASP A 283 -24.15 10.24 -3.61
CA ASP A 283 -23.41 11.49 -3.49
C ASP A 283 -22.06 11.45 -4.22
N PHE A 284 -21.64 10.26 -4.65
CA PHE A 284 -20.39 10.02 -5.36
C PHE A 284 -20.61 9.75 -6.87
N VAL A 285 -21.86 9.73 -7.37
CA VAL A 285 -22.16 9.39 -8.77
C VAL A 285 -21.58 10.44 -9.73
N GLY A 286 -20.71 9.97 -10.62
CA GLY A 286 -20.01 10.78 -11.61
C GLY A 286 -18.53 10.46 -11.56
N SER A 287 -18.00 9.81 -12.60
CA SER A 287 -16.56 9.75 -12.81
C SER A 287 -16.02 11.18 -12.84
N VAL A 288 -14.84 11.39 -12.27
CA VAL A 288 -14.19 12.70 -12.31
C VAL A 288 -14.00 13.09 -13.79
N PRO A 289 -14.34 14.31 -14.21
CA PRO A 289 -14.27 14.66 -15.62
C PRO A 289 -12.85 14.53 -16.16
N GLY A 290 -12.72 14.02 -17.40
CA GLY A 290 -11.48 13.84 -18.15
C GLY A 290 -10.51 15.03 -18.12
N THR A 291 -11.03 16.23 -17.87
CA THR A 291 -10.27 17.48 -17.75
C THR A 291 -9.40 17.58 -16.49
N TYR A 292 -9.67 16.80 -15.45
CA TYR A 292 -8.74 16.64 -14.31
C TYR A 292 -7.47 15.88 -14.71
N PHE A 293 -7.51 15.19 -15.86
CA PHE A 293 -6.45 14.35 -16.39
C PHE A 293 -5.77 15.00 -17.58
N SER A 294 -5.57 16.32 -17.54
CA SER A 294 -4.88 17.01 -18.63
C SER A 294 -3.44 16.47 -18.71
N PHE A 295 -3.24 15.55 -19.64
CA PHE A 295 -2.00 14.80 -19.85
C PHE A 295 -0.81 15.72 -20.16
N GLU A 296 -1.07 16.89 -20.75
CA GLU A 296 -0.06 17.94 -20.98
C GLU A 296 0.48 18.56 -19.68
N GLN A 297 -0.31 18.62 -18.61
CA GLN A 297 0.09 19.22 -17.33
C GLN A 297 0.63 18.20 -16.31
N MET A 298 0.38 16.90 -16.54
CA MET A 298 0.82 15.82 -15.65
C MET A 298 2.28 15.39 -15.89
N ILE A 299 2.88 15.75 -17.04
CA ILE A 299 4.31 15.56 -17.33
C ILE A 299 5.12 16.70 -16.69
N GLY A 300 5.15 16.72 -15.36
CA GLY A 300 6.04 17.58 -14.59
C GLY A 300 7.49 17.10 -14.64
N TYR A 301 8.20 17.38 -15.74
CA TYR A 301 9.63 17.72 -15.80
C TYR A 301 10.72 16.87 -15.07
N TRP A 302 10.49 15.60 -14.68
CA TRP A 302 11.54 14.81 -13.99
C TRP A 302 11.75 13.37 -14.48
N GLY A 303 11.31 13.05 -15.70
CA GLY A 303 11.57 11.75 -16.35
C GLY A 303 12.09 11.93 -17.76
N PHE A 304 13.41 11.91 -17.93
CA PHE A 304 14.11 11.75 -19.22
C PHE A 304 13.76 12.75 -20.34
N LEU A 305 14.12 14.01 -20.15
CA LEU A 305 14.63 14.82 -21.25
C LEU A 305 16.15 14.90 -21.10
N ASP A 306 16.84 13.93 -21.69
CA ASP A 306 18.19 14.19 -22.16
C ASP A 306 18.04 15.15 -23.35
N ASP A 307 18.62 16.32 -23.17
CA ASP A 307 18.39 17.55 -23.93
C ASP A 307 19.17 17.52 -25.25
N SER A 308 19.02 16.45 -26.04
CA SER A 308 19.68 16.34 -27.34
C SER A 308 18.94 15.47 -28.34
N LYS A 309 17.72 15.89 -28.72
CA LYS A 309 17.18 15.78 -30.10
C LYS A 309 15.77 16.36 -30.18
N SER A 310 15.72 17.68 -30.16
CA SER A 310 14.76 18.40 -30.99
C SER A 310 15.01 18.00 -32.46
N GLN A 311 14.21 17.08 -33.00
CA GLN A 311 13.78 17.03 -34.41
C GLN A 311 12.91 15.80 -34.67
N GLY A 312 11.66 16.03 -35.07
CA GLY A 312 10.86 15.07 -35.83
C GLY A 312 9.74 14.35 -35.09
N ILE A 313 8.78 15.06 -34.48
CA ILE A 313 7.45 14.48 -34.27
C ILE A 313 6.75 14.45 -35.63
N ASN A 314 6.73 13.25 -36.20
CA ASN A 314 6.06 12.95 -37.46
C ASN A 314 4.54 12.97 -37.21
N SER A 315 3.84 13.93 -37.83
CA SER A 315 2.39 14.17 -37.69
C SER A 315 1.49 13.08 -38.29
N ASP A 316 2.06 11.94 -38.68
CA ASP A 316 1.36 10.84 -39.36
C ASP A 316 1.12 9.61 -38.47
N SER A 317 1.24 9.77 -37.14
CA SER A 317 0.76 8.76 -36.20
C SER A 317 -0.77 8.60 -36.31
N PRO A 318 -1.31 7.38 -36.56
CA PRO A 318 -2.75 7.12 -36.64
C PRO A 318 -3.51 7.41 -35.33
N PHE A 319 -2.78 7.72 -34.25
CA PHE A 319 -3.30 8.09 -32.93
C PHE A 319 -4.04 9.45 -32.94
N PHE A 320 -3.60 10.45 -33.72
CA PHE A 320 -4.19 11.79 -33.70
C PHE A 320 -5.37 12.00 -34.67
N LYS A 321 -5.51 11.18 -35.72
CA LYS A 321 -6.62 11.30 -36.69
C LYS A 321 -7.97 10.79 -36.16
N LYS A 322 -7.98 10.03 -35.06
CA LYS A 322 -9.22 9.42 -34.52
C LYS A 322 -9.92 10.28 -33.47
N LEU A 323 -9.29 11.36 -33.01
CA LEU A 323 -9.84 12.30 -32.02
C LEU A 323 -10.47 13.57 -32.62
N SER A 324 -10.35 13.77 -33.94
CA SER A 324 -10.86 14.98 -34.62
C SER A 324 -12.12 14.75 -35.47
N VAL A 325 -12.80 13.61 -35.32
CA VAL A 325 -14.07 13.32 -36.01
C VAL A 325 -15.09 12.84 -34.97
N ASN A 326 -15.56 13.79 -34.17
CA ASN A 326 -16.87 13.86 -33.48
C ASN A 326 -16.78 14.82 -32.29
N ILE A 327 -16.56 16.10 -32.60
CA ILE A 327 -17.10 17.24 -31.85
C ILE A 327 -17.83 18.10 -32.88
#